data_AF-A0A928LUE4-F1
#
_entry.id   AF-A0A928LUE4-F1
#
_cell.length_a   1.000
_cell.length_b   1.000
_cell.length_c   1.000
_cell.angle_alpha   90.00
_cell.angle_beta   90.00
_cell.angle_gamma   90.00
#
_symmetry.space_group_name_H-M   'P 1'
#
loop_
_entity.id
_entity.type
_entity.pdbx_description
1 polymer ?
#
loop_
_entity_poly.entity_id
_entity_poly.type
_entity_poly.pdbx_seq_one_letter_code
_entity_poly.pdbx_strand_id
1 'polypeptide(L)'
;MKEFFGIGGYQREPEGFLSWQHLTFVTTLMVIMVALAWYLGRKNRPHTDPVKNKVLLWAGGLIVFLDLFEIFFVCIRDRDPWGWTHLLPLFLCSMQAVAIPMAALCKGRIREAALDFVFLFGILGAVSGTYGAGQNYAAYPVLSFNNVLSGITHTTAGFASLYIAFSGMASMKRKNIGLCFGVLLTFCVVAYGVNHLVDYNYMFLMRGDGTPYDILYNLVGGNPVLYPLGVVVLFLIYIVVFYHVYFAVTRKKVKEHA
;
A
#
# COMPACT_ATOMS: atom_id res chain seq x y z
N MET A 1 -6.04 16.97 -21.76
CA MET A 1 -7.11 16.32 -20.96
C MET A 1 -7.44 14.92 -21.45
N LYS A 2 -7.83 14.70 -22.71
CA LYS A 2 -8.14 13.33 -23.22
C LYS A 2 -7.01 12.32 -23.02
N GLU A 3 -5.78 12.73 -23.29
CA GLU A 3 -4.58 11.89 -23.13
C GLU A 3 -4.25 11.57 -21.67
N PHE A 4 -4.51 12.50 -20.74
CA PHE A 4 -4.35 12.25 -19.31
C PHE A 4 -5.35 11.21 -18.82
N PHE A 5 -6.63 11.38 -19.15
CA PHE A 5 -7.71 10.48 -18.71
C PHE A 5 -7.82 9.19 -19.55
N GLY A 6 -7.10 9.08 -20.67
CA GLY A 6 -7.20 7.93 -21.58
C GLY A 6 -8.57 7.76 -22.25
N ILE A 7 -9.35 8.85 -22.39
CA ILE A 7 -10.70 8.79 -22.98
C ILE A 7 -10.56 8.51 -24.48
N GLY A 8 -10.95 7.30 -24.89
CA GLY A 8 -10.75 6.79 -26.26
C GLY A 8 -9.40 6.09 -26.47
N GLY A 9 -8.71 5.70 -25.39
CA GLY A 9 -7.39 5.07 -25.41
C GLY A 9 -6.24 6.07 -25.31
N TYR A 10 -5.10 5.63 -24.76
CA TYR A 10 -3.88 6.43 -24.75
C TYR A 10 -3.26 6.44 -26.15
N GLN A 11 -3.09 7.64 -26.72
CA GLN A 11 -2.44 7.83 -28.04
C GLN A 11 -0.91 7.89 -27.93
N ARG A 12 -0.42 8.16 -26.72
CA ARG A 12 1.00 8.23 -26.40
C ARG A 12 1.45 6.87 -25.90
N GLU A 13 2.56 6.40 -26.45
CA GLU A 13 3.20 5.17 -26.00
C GLU A 13 3.70 5.31 -24.56
N PRO A 14 3.61 4.25 -23.74
CA PRO A 14 4.19 4.23 -22.40
C PRO A 14 5.71 4.49 -22.45
N GLU A 15 6.22 5.38 -21.59
CA GLU A 15 7.67 5.61 -21.49
C GLU A 15 8.43 4.40 -20.97
N GLY A 16 7.73 3.46 -20.34
CA GLY A 16 8.28 2.21 -19.86
C GLY A 16 8.79 2.25 -18.43
N PHE A 17 8.92 1.06 -17.87
CA PHE A 17 9.45 0.83 -16.53
C PHE A 17 10.91 1.28 -16.43
N LEU A 18 11.27 1.92 -15.31
CA LEU A 18 12.59 2.52 -15.05
C LEU A 18 13.07 3.58 -16.06
N SER A 19 12.19 4.11 -16.90
CA SER A 19 12.47 5.30 -17.70
C SER A 19 12.80 6.51 -16.81
N TRP A 20 13.52 7.50 -17.35
CA TRP A 20 13.86 8.70 -16.58
C TRP A 20 12.60 9.46 -16.13
N GLN A 21 11.53 9.45 -16.92
CA GLN A 21 10.24 10.04 -16.58
C GLN A 21 9.62 9.33 -15.38
N HIS A 22 9.56 8.00 -15.40
CA HIS A 22 9.06 7.19 -14.29
C HIS A 22 9.86 7.48 -13.02
N LEU A 23 11.20 7.41 -13.09
CA LEU A 23 12.06 7.63 -11.93
C LEU A 23 11.94 9.06 -11.39
N THR A 24 11.83 10.06 -12.26
CA THR A 24 11.66 11.46 -11.84
C THR A 24 10.31 11.68 -11.16
N PHE A 25 9.23 11.15 -11.75
CA PHE A 25 7.89 11.24 -11.21
C PHE A 25 7.79 10.59 -9.82
N VAL A 26 8.23 9.34 -9.70
CA VAL A 26 8.16 8.60 -8.43
C VAL A 26 9.07 9.23 -7.37
N THR A 27 10.30 9.61 -7.73
CA THR A 27 11.23 10.26 -6.79
C THR A 27 10.67 11.58 -6.27
N THR A 28 10.02 12.36 -7.14
CA THR A 28 9.37 13.62 -6.73
C THR A 28 8.26 13.36 -5.71
N LEU A 29 7.38 12.38 -5.97
CA LEU A 29 6.33 12.00 -5.02
C LEU A 29 6.91 11.50 -3.69
N MET A 30 7.99 10.71 -3.73
CA MET A 30 8.65 10.19 -2.53
C MET A 30 9.28 11.30 -1.68
N VAL A 31 9.95 12.27 -2.31
CA VAL A 31 10.51 13.43 -1.61
C VAL A 31 9.40 14.24 -0.93
N ILE A 32 8.30 14.51 -1.63
CA ILE A 32 7.14 15.21 -1.06
C ILE A 32 6.55 14.44 0.11
N MET A 33 6.31 13.13 -0.06
CA MET A 33 5.81 12.24 0.98
C MET A 33 6.67 12.27 2.25
N VAL A 34 7.99 12.07 2.10
CA VAL A 34 8.94 12.05 3.23
C VAL A 34 9.00 13.42 3.90
N ALA A 35 9.11 14.49 3.12
CA ALA A 35 9.18 15.85 3.66
C ALA A 35 7.93 16.22 4.46
N LEU A 36 6.74 15.94 3.92
CA LEU A 36 5.47 16.19 4.59
C LEU A 36 5.31 15.33 5.85
N ALA A 37 5.62 14.04 5.77
CA ALA A 37 5.53 13.12 6.91
C ALA A 37 6.49 13.55 8.03
N TRP A 38 7.72 13.93 7.68
CA TRP A 38 8.71 14.43 8.63
C TRP A 38 8.26 15.74 9.27
N TYR A 39 7.85 16.73 8.47
CA TYR A 39 7.40 18.04 8.95
C TYR A 39 6.19 17.92 9.88
N LEU A 40 5.11 17.27 9.42
CA LEU A 40 3.89 17.11 10.21
C LEU A 40 4.11 16.17 11.39
N GLY A 41 4.89 15.10 11.22
CA GLY A 41 5.22 14.16 12.29
C GLY A 41 5.97 14.84 13.44
N ARG A 42 7.00 15.63 13.13
CA ARG A 42 7.74 16.41 14.14
C ARG A 42 6.87 17.49 14.78
N LYS A 43 6.13 18.26 13.97
CA LYS A 43 5.22 19.31 14.46
C LYS A 43 4.16 18.75 15.42
N ASN A 44 3.59 17.59 15.09
CA ASN A 44 2.50 16.99 15.86
C ASN A 44 2.98 16.05 16.98
N ARG A 45 4.26 15.68 17.03
CA ARG A 45 4.83 14.82 18.09
C ARG A 45 4.46 15.26 19.52
N PRO A 46 4.59 16.55 19.92
CA PRO A 46 4.22 16.99 21.27
C PRO A 46 2.71 17.12 21.49
N HIS A 47 1.90 17.03 20.44
CA HIS A 47 0.45 17.20 20.54
C HIS A 47 -0.25 15.92 21.01
N THR A 48 -1.51 16.07 21.41
CA THR A 48 -2.37 14.97 21.86
C THR A 48 -2.81 14.06 20.70
N ASP A 49 -3.20 12.84 21.02
CA ASP A 49 -3.67 11.84 20.06
C ASP A 49 -4.80 12.32 19.12
N PRO A 50 -5.80 13.11 19.55
CA PRO A 50 -6.83 13.62 18.65
C PRO A 50 -6.29 14.45 17.49
N VAL A 51 -5.25 15.28 17.72
CA VAL A 51 -4.61 16.07 16.66
C VAL A 51 -3.91 15.14 15.67
N LYS A 52 -3.23 14.11 16.17
CA LYS A 52 -2.52 13.16 15.33
C LYS A 52 -3.46 12.27 14.52
N ASN A 53 -4.54 11.81 15.15
CA ASN A 53 -5.58 11.02 14.52
C ASN A 53 -6.28 11.80 13.39
N LYS A 54 -6.44 13.12 13.52
CA LYS A 54 -7.02 13.95 12.44
C LYS A 54 -6.17 13.91 11.16
N VAL A 55 -4.84 13.88 11.27
CA VAL A 55 -3.95 13.75 10.10
C VAL A 55 -4.14 12.40 9.43
N LEU A 56 -4.21 11.31 10.22
CA LEU A 56 -4.49 9.97 9.70
C LEU A 56 -5.87 9.90 9.04
N LEU A 57 -6.90 10.50 9.61
CA LEU A 57 -8.24 10.55 9.00
C LEU A 57 -8.23 11.27 7.66
N TRP A 58 -7.49 12.37 7.51
CA TRP A 58 -7.33 13.04 6.22
C TRP A 58 -6.61 12.16 5.20
N ALA A 59 -5.55 11.44 5.61
CA ALA A 59 -4.85 10.51 4.73
C ALA A 59 -5.74 9.34 4.29
N GLY A 60 -6.48 8.73 5.22
CA GLY A 60 -7.42 7.64 4.92
C GLY A 60 -8.58 8.12 4.05
N GLY A 61 -9.14 9.30 4.35
CA GLY A 61 -10.19 9.92 3.53
C GLY A 61 -9.73 10.26 2.12
N LEU A 62 -8.48 10.71 1.96
CA LEU A 62 -7.89 10.92 0.64
C LEU A 62 -7.78 9.63 -0.15
N ILE A 63 -7.28 8.54 0.46
CA ILE A 63 -7.21 7.23 -0.23
C ILE A 63 -8.60 6.77 -0.66
N VAL A 64 -9.59 6.79 0.24
CA VAL A 64 -10.97 6.39 -0.11
C VAL A 64 -11.53 7.26 -1.24
N PHE A 65 -11.28 8.58 -1.20
CA PHE A 65 -11.69 9.47 -2.27
C PHE A 65 -11.04 9.10 -3.61
N LEU A 66 -9.74 8.83 -3.62
CA LEU A 66 -9.00 8.46 -4.84
C LEU A 66 -9.49 7.12 -5.39
N ASP A 67 -9.71 6.11 -4.55
CA ASP A 67 -10.24 4.81 -4.98
C ASP A 67 -11.64 4.94 -5.59
N LEU A 68 -12.53 5.71 -4.95
CA LEU A 68 -13.87 5.98 -5.51
C LEU A 68 -13.80 6.77 -6.81
N PHE A 69 -12.85 7.70 -6.91
CA PHE A 69 -12.62 8.48 -8.12
C PHE A 69 -12.08 7.60 -9.25
N GLU A 70 -11.21 6.63 -8.95
CA GLU A 70 -10.74 5.62 -9.91
C GLU A 70 -11.90 4.81 -10.46
N ILE A 71 -12.71 4.25 -9.56
CA ILE A 71 -13.86 3.42 -9.89
C ILE A 71 -14.81 4.19 -10.81
N PHE A 72 -15.16 5.43 -10.43
CA PHE A 72 -16.03 6.27 -11.23
C PHE A 72 -15.48 6.49 -12.65
N PHE A 73 -14.20 6.82 -12.78
CA PHE A 73 -13.57 7.07 -14.07
C PHE A 73 -13.43 5.82 -14.93
N VAL A 74 -13.08 4.68 -14.35
CA VAL A 74 -12.95 3.41 -15.06
C VAL A 74 -14.31 2.97 -15.61
N CYS A 75 -15.37 3.00 -14.80
CA CYS A 75 -16.71 2.64 -15.25
C CYS A 75 -17.20 3.53 -16.41
N ILE A 76 -16.87 4.83 -16.41
CA ILE A 76 -17.23 5.76 -17.49
C ILE A 76 -16.36 5.54 -18.74
N ARG A 77 -15.05 5.42 -18.56
CA ARG A 77 -14.09 5.29 -19.67
C ARG A 77 -14.33 4.00 -20.45
N ASP A 78 -14.55 2.91 -19.73
CA ASP A 78 -14.65 1.57 -20.31
C ASP A 78 -16.11 1.22 -20.66
N ARG A 79 -17.06 2.11 -20.31
CA ARG A 79 -18.51 1.95 -20.49
C ARG A 79 -19.05 0.65 -19.89
N ASP A 80 -18.40 0.17 -18.84
CA ASP A 80 -18.76 -1.03 -18.11
C ASP A 80 -19.15 -0.67 -16.66
N PRO A 81 -20.44 -0.74 -16.31
CA PRO A 81 -20.90 -0.53 -14.94
C PRO A 81 -20.34 -1.54 -13.94
N TRP A 82 -19.77 -2.66 -14.39
CA TRP A 82 -19.15 -3.69 -13.53
C TRP A 82 -17.64 -3.57 -13.41
N GLY A 83 -17.01 -2.58 -14.05
CA GLY A 83 -15.55 -2.37 -14.00
C GLY A 83 -14.99 -2.19 -12.59
N TRP A 84 -15.82 -1.75 -11.63
CA TRP A 84 -15.44 -1.65 -10.22
C TRP A 84 -15.04 -2.99 -9.58
N THR A 85 -15.49 -4.13 -10.13
CA THR A 85 -15.15 -5.47 -9.62
C THR A 85 -13.67 -5.82 -9.77
N HIS A 86 -12.93 -5.09 -10.62
CA HIS A 86 -11.48 -5.17 -10.78
C HIS A 86 -10.71 -4.21 -9.84
N LEU A 87 -11.43 -3.33 -9.15
CA LEU A 87 -10.87 -2.28 -8.29
C LEU A 87 -11.30 -2.44 -6.83
N LEU A 88 -11.66 -3.67 -6.43
CA LEU A 88 -11.99 -3.94 -5.03
C LEU A 88 -10.77 -3.65 -4.15
N PRO A 89 -10.95 -3.14 -2.92
CA PRO A 89 -9.85 -2.80 -2.02
C PRO A 89 -9.22 -4.05 -1.36
N LEU A 90 -9.03 -5.11 -2.15
CA LEU A 90 -8.47 -6.40 -1.74
C LEU A 90 -6.97 -6.49 -2.04
N PHE A 91 -6.37 -5.49 -2.69
CA PHE A 91 -4.92 -5.37 -2.72
C PHE A 91 -4.37 -4.90 -1.38
N LEU A 92 -3.15 -5.34 -1.08
CA LEU A 92 -2.44 -5.00 0.16
C LEU A 92 -2.29 -3.48 0.37
N CYS A 93 -2.17 -2.72 -0.72
CA CYS A 93 -2.09 -1.27 -0.69
C CYS A 93 -3.45 -0.63 -0.38
N SER A 94 -4.53 -1.16 -0.94
CA SER A 94 -5.90 -0.69 -0.72
C SER A 94 -6.42 -1.05 0.67
N MET A 95 -5.85 -2.06 1.34
CA MET A 95 -6.12 -2.32 2.76
C MET A 95 -5.83 -1.10 3.66
N GLN A 96 -4.95 -0.19 3.24
CA GLN A 96 -4.66 1.04 3.96
C GLN A 96 -5.89 1.97 4.06
N ALA A 97 -6.81 1.90 3.08
CA ALA A 97 -8.09 2.60 3.12
C ALA A 97 -8.93 2.21 4.36
N VAL A 98 -8.76 0.99 4.86
CA VAL A 98 -9.44 0.49 6.07
C VAL A 98 -8.55 0.63 7.31
N ALA A 99 -7.27 0.27 7.20
CA ALA A 99 -6.35 0.24 8.33
C ALA A 99 -6.08 1.64 8.91
N ILE A 100 -6.01 2.67 8.07
CA ILE A 100 -5.74 4.05 8.50
C ILE A 100 -6.91 4.61 9.34
N PRO A 101 -8.18 4.54 8.90
CA PRO A 101 -9.32 4.90 9.75
C PRO A 101 -9.37 4.10 11.05
N MET A 102 -9.09 2.79 11.02
CA MET A 102 -9.02 1.97 12.24
C MET A 102 -7.94 2.47 13.21
N ALA A 103 -6.76 2.84 12.70
CA ALA A 103 -5.66 3.40 13.49
C ALA A 103 -6.02 4.75 14.13
N ALA A 104 -6.91 5.52 13.49
CA ALA A 104 -7.35 6.83 13.97
C ALA A 104 -8.57 6.79 14.92
N LEU A 105 -9.52 5.87 14.70
CA LEU A 105 -10.82 5.85 15.37
C LEU A 105 -10.94 4.79 16.46
N CYS A 106 -10.29 3.63 16.31
CA CYS A 106 -10.39 2.55 17.29
C CYS A 106 -9.62 2.90 18.57
N LYS A 107 -9.82 2.08 19.62
CA LYS A 107 -9.15 2.22 20.92
C LYS A 107 -8.45 0.92 21.32
N GLY A 108 -7.58 1.01 22.33
CA GLY A 108 -6.90 -0.14 22.92
C GLY A 108 -6.05 -0.93 21.91
N ARG A 109 -6.08 -2.26 22.02
CA ARG A 109 -5.19 -3.15 21.27
C ARG A 109 -5.46 -3.16 19.77
N ILE A 110 -6.71 -2.92 19.34
CA ILE A 110 -7.07 -2.84 17.91
C ILE A 110 -6.39 -1.63 17.27
N ARG A 111 -6.43 -0.48 17.95
CA ARG A 111 -5.73 0.73 17.50
C ARG A 111 -4.22 0.49 17.40
N GLU A 112 -3.63 -0.11 18.44
CA GLU A 112 -2.20 -0.43 18.46
C GLU A 112 -1.79 -1.30 17.26
N ALA A 113 -2.55 -2.37 16.98
CA ALA A 113 -2.29 -3.25 15.85
C ALA A 113 -2.52 -2.57 14.49
N ALA A 114 -3.54 -1.72 14.37
CA ALA A 114 -3.79 -0.96 13.15
C ALA A 114 -2.67 0.05 12.86
N LEU A 115 -2.16 0.75 13.88
CA LEU A 115 -1.00 1.64 13.74
C LEU A 115 0.25 0.87 13.28
N ASP A 116 0.50 -0.30 13.87
CA ASP A 116 1.63 -1.16 13.48
C ASP A 116 1.45 -1.68 12.03
N PHE A 117 0.23 -2.08 11.66
CA PHE A 117 -0.09 -2.56 10.31
C PHE A 117 0.11 -1.46 9.25
N VAL A 118 -0.40 -0.25 9.50
CA VAL A 118 -0.20 0.91 8.61
C VAL A 118 1.28 1.25 8.51
N PHE A 119 2.00 1.27 9.64
CA PHE A 119 3.43 1.57 9.64
C PHE A 119 4.22 0.56 8.78
N LEU A 120 3.93 -0.72 8.96
CA LEU A 120 4.61 -1.81 8.28
C LEU A 120 4.30 -1.82 6.78
N PHE A 121 3.03 -1.93 6.41
CA PHE A 121 2.63 -2.10 5.01
C PHE A 121 2.53 -0.80 4.22
N GLY A 122 2.43 0.36 4.86
CA GLY A 122 2.42 1.65 4.16
C GLY A 122 3.76 1.97 3.50
N ILE A 123 4.89 1.66 4.14
CA ILE A 123 6.22 1.79 3.51
C ILE A 123 6.39 0.79 2.37
N LEU A 124 6.00 -0.47 2.59
CA LEU A 124 6.06 -1.48 1.54
C LEU A 124 5.25 -1.03 0.33
N GLY A 125 3.98 -0.66 0.54
CA GLY A 125 3.07 -0.22 -0.50
C GLY A 125 3.54 1.05 -1.21
N ALA A 126 4.18 1.99 -0.50
CA ALA A 126 4.78 3.16 -1.13
C ALA A 126 5.90 2.75 -2.09
N VAL A 127 6.88 1.96 -1.63
CA VAL A 127 8.04 1.59 -2.46
C VAL A 127 7.65 0.63 -3.59
N SER A 128 6.97 -0.47 -3.26
CA SER A 128 6.61 -1.48 -4.25
C SER A 128 5.49 -1.02 -5.19
N GLY A 129 4.54 -0.23 -4.69
CA GLY A 129 3.43 0.30 -5.47
C GLY A 129 3.78 1.49 -6.36
N THR A 130 4.96 2.10 -6.20
CA THR A 130 5.45 3.12 -7.13
C THR A 130 6.67 2.62 -7.90
N TYR A 131 7.83 2.44 -7.27
CA TYR A 131 9.04 2.00 -7.95
C TYR A 131 8.95 0.57 -8.48
N GLY A 132 8.09 -0.27 -7.90
CA GLY A 132 7.86 -1.64 -8.33
C GLY A 132 6.65 -1.82 -9.26
N ALA A 133 5.92 -0.75 -9.62
CA ALA A 133 4.71 -0.83 -10.44
C ALA A 133 5.02 -0.97 -11.94
N GLY A 134 5.92 -1.89 -12.30
CA GLY A 134 6.42 -2.06 -13.66
C GLY A 134 5.33 -2.29 -14.70
N GLN A 135 4.32 -3.09 -14.36
CA GLN A 135 3.19 -3.36 -15.25
C GLN A 135 2.40 -2.09 -15.60
N ASN A 136 2.18 -1.20 -14.63
CA ASN A 136 1.44 0.05 -14.86
C ASN A 136 2.22 1.00 -15.77
N TYR A 137 3.53 1.11 -15.57
CA TYR A 137 4.39 1.96 -16.41
C TYR A 137 4.74 1.33 -17.78
N ALA A 138 4.51 0.03 -17.94
CA ALA A 138 4.56 -0.66 -19.23
C ALA A 138 3.24 -0.51 -20.01
N ALA A 139 2.11 -0.38 -19.31
CA ALA A 139 0.79 -0.30 -19.93
C ALA A 139 0.31 1.14 -20.19
N TYR A 140 0.74 2.11 -19.39
CA TYR A 140 0.24 3.49 -19.42
C TYR A 140 1.37 4.52 -19.41
N PRO A 141 1.22 5.67 -20.09
CA PRO A 141 2.13 6.80 -19.94
C PRO A 141 2.31 7.22 -18.48
N VAL A 142 3.52 7.66 -18.10
CA VAL A 142 3.89 7.97 -16.70
C VAL A 142 2.95 8.99 -16.06
N LEU A 143 2.54 10.01 -16.81
CA LEU A 143 1.61 11.04 -16.34
C LEU A 143 0.15 10.75 -16.73
N SER A 144 -0.20 9.49 -16.95
CA SER A 144 -1.60 9.08 -17.12
C SER A 144 -2.37 9.15 -15.80
N PHE A 145 -3.70 9.24 -15.91
CA PHE A 145 -4.62 9.19 -14.78
C PHE A 145 -4.35 7.99 -13.87
N ASN A 146 -4.23 6.78 -14.44
CA ASN A 146 -4.00 5.55 -13.67
C ASN A 146 -2.69 5.64 -12.86
N ASN A 147 -1.58 6.05 -13.48
CA ASN A 147 -0.28 6.14 -12.82
C ASN A 147 -0.22 7.27 -11.78
N VAL A 148 -0.87 8.40 -12.05
CA VAL A 148 -0.93 9.52 -11.10
C VAL A 148 -1.76 9.16 -9.88
N LEU A 149 -2.94 8.58 -10.09
CA LEU A 149 -3.83 8.18 -9.01
C LEU A 149 -3.20 7.10 -8.14
N SER A 150 -2.67 6.04 -8.76
CA SER A 150 -1.90 4.98 -8.09
C SER A 150 -0.72 5.57 -7.31
N GLY A 151 0.09 6.43 -7.93
CA GLY A 151 1.22 7.09 -7.27
C GLY A 151 0.83 7.89 -6.03
N ILE A 152 -0.25 8.68 -6.10
CA ILE A 152 -0.75 9.46 -4.97
C ILE A 152 -1.30 8.53 -3.87
N THR A 153 -2.05 7.48 -4.22
CA THR A 153 -2.57 6.51 -3.25
C THR A 153 -1.44 5.81 -2.49
N HIS A 154 -0.44 5.30 -3.19
CA HIS A 154 0.72 4.63 -2.57
C HIS A 154 1.56 5.58 -1.71
N THR A 155 1.82 6.80 -2.19
CA THR A 155 2.56 7.79 -1.39
C THR A 155 1.74 8.35 -0.23
N THR A 156 0.41 8.35 -0.29
CA THR A 156 -0.44 8.70 0.87
C THR A 156 -0.37 7.62 1.95
N ALA A 157 -0.36 6.34 1.56
CA ALA A 157 -0.13 5.24 2.50
C ALA A 157 1.27 5.30 3.12
N GLY A 158 2.31 5.56 2.33
CA GLY A 158 3.67 5.78 2.82
C GLY A 158 3.79 6.99 3.74
N PHE A 159 3.10 8.09 3.41
CA PHE A 159 3.00 9.27 4.27
C PHE A 159 2.39 8.90 5.62
N ALA A 160 1.27 8.17 5.65
CA ALA A 160 0.62 7.76 6.90
C ALA A 160 1.55 6.90 7.76
N SER A 161 2.25 5.95 7.13
CA SER A 161 3.26 5.12 7.79
C SER A 161 4.40 5.94 8.42
N LEU A 162 5.05 6.80 7.63
CA LEU A 162 6.14 7.63 8.13
C LEU A 162 5.66 8.66 9.16
N TYR A 163 4.45 9.19 9.00
CA TYR A 163 3.83 10.08 9.97
C TYR A 163 3.64 9.38 11.33
N ILE A 164 3.15 8.14 11.34
CA ILE A 164 3.04 7.30 12.57
C ILE A 164 4.41 7.14 13.23
N ALA A 165 5.46 6.89 12.45
CA ALA A 165 6.82 6.77 12.96
C ALA A 165 7.35 8.08 13.56
N PHE A 166 7.27 9.18 12.81
CA PHE A 166 7.84 10.47 13.22
C PHE A 166 7.06 11.16 14.35
N SER A 167 5.75 10.96 14.43
CA SER A 167 4.89 11.47 15.51
C SER A 167 4.94 10.63 16.79
N GLY A 168 5.61 9.47 16.73
CA GLY A 168 5.77 8.55 17.86
C GLY A 168 4.51 7.75 18.21
N MET A 169 3.61 7.54 17.23
CA MET A 169 2.38 6.78 17.44
C MET A 169 2.57 5.26 17.31
N ALA A 170 3.63 4.80 16.65
CA ALA A 170 3.89 3.38 16.45
C ALA A 170 3.94 2.63 17.79
N SER A 171 3.17 1.55 17.93
CA SER A 171 3.14 0.76 19.16
C SER A 171 4.29 -0.26 19.18
N MET A 172 4.45 -0.97 18.07
CA MET A 172 5.41 -2.03 17.80
C MET A 172 5.58 -3.01 18.97
N LYS A 173 4.48 -3.33 19.66
CA LYS A 173 4.49 -4.30 20.77
C LYS A 173 4.46 -5.71 20.21
N ARG A 174 5.27 -6.62 20.77
CA ARG A 174 5.32 -8.03 20.34
C ARG A 174 3.95 -8.72 20.32
N LYS A 175 3.07 -8.37 21.26
CA LYS A 175 1.70 -8.90 21.34
C LYS A 175 0.83 -8.52 20.14
N ASN A 176 1.20 -7.51 19.35
CA ASN A 176 0.44 -7.07 18.18
C ASN A 176 0.79 -7.88 16.93
N ILE A 177 1.93 -8.57 16.89
CA ILE A 177 2.37 -9.37 15.72
C ILE A 177 1.27 -10.37 15.31
N GLY A 178 0.70 -11.10 16.28
CA GLY A 178 -0.39 -12.05 16.02
C GLY A 178 -1.67 -11.40 15.50
N LEU A 179 -1.95 -10.15 15.87
CA LEU A 179 -3.09 -9.40 15.31
C LEU A 179 -2.80 -8.94 13.88
N CYS A 180 -1.57 -8.47 13.59
CA CYS A 180 -1.16 -8.14 12.24
C CYS A 180 -1.24 -9.37 11.31
N PHE A 181 -0.84 -10.55 11.80
CA PHE A 181 -1.04 -11.82 11.10
C PHE A 181 -2.51 -12.10 10.86
N GLY A 182 -3.35 -12.00 11.91
CA GLY A 182 -4.79 -12.25 11.79
C GLY A 182 -5.47 -11.36 10.75
N VAL A 183 -5.16 -10.06 10.76
CA VAL A 183 -5.68 -9.10 9.78
C VAL A 183 -5.24 -9.48 8.37
N LEU A 184 -3.94 -9.68 8.15
CA LEU A 184 -3.40 -10.07 6.85
C LEU A 184 -4.05 -11.37 6.34
N LEU A 185 -4.07 -12.42 7.16
CA LEU A 185 -4.63 -13.72 6.79
C LEU A 185 -6.13 -13.62 6.45
N THR A 186 -6.88 -12.82 7.20
CA THR A 186 -8.30 -12.58 6.91
C THR A 186 -8.47 -12.00 5.50
N PHE A 187 -7.68 -10.98 5.14
CA PHE A 187 -7.73 -10.40 3.80
C PHE A 187 -7.24 -11.36 2.73
N CYS A 188 -6.17 -12.13 2.98
CA CYS A 188 -5.71 -13.15 2.03
C CYS A 188 -6.80 -14.19 1.73
N VAL A 189 -7.52 -14.66 2.75
CA VAL A 189 -8.62 -15.63 2.57
C VAL A 189 -9.76 -15.01 1.75
N VAL A 190 -10.16 -13.77 2.07
CA VAL A 190 -11.20 -13.06 1.32
C VAL A 190 -10.77 -12.82 -0.13
N ALA A 191 -9.55 -12.31 -0.35
CA ALA A 191 -8.99 -12.07 -1.68
C ALA A 191 -8.91 -13.36 -2.50
N TYR A 192 -8.42 -14.45 -1.91
CA TYR A 192 -8.37 -15.75 -2.58
C TYR A 192 -9.76 -16.24 -2.97
N GLY A 193 -10.76 -16.14 -2.07
CA GLY A 193 -12.14 -16.50 -2.38
C GLY A 193 -12.72 -15.67 -3.52
N VAL A 194 -12.50 -14.35 -3.51
CA VAL A 194 -12.96 -13.45 -4.58
C VAL A 194 -12.25 -13.72 -5.91
N ASN A 195 -10.96 -14.03 -5.91
CA ASN A 195 -10.20 -14.38 -7.12
C ASN A 195 -10.73 -15.65 -7.83
N HIS A 196 -11.48 -16.51 -7.13
CA HIS A 196 -12.17 -17.65 -7.76
C HIS A 196 -13.55 -17.30 -8.31
N LEU A 197 -14.14 -16.18 -7.85
CA LEU A 197 -15.45 -15.70 -8.29
C LEU A 197 -15.33 -14.66 -9.42
N VAL A 198 -14.23 -13.92 -9.44
CA VAL A 198 -13.91 -12.87 -10.41
C VAL A 198 -12.56 -13.23 -11.02
N ASP A 199 -12.42 -13.19 -12.35
CA ASP A 199 -11.16 -13.46 -13.04
C ASP A 199 -10.15 -12.32 -12.80
N TYR A 200 -9.60 -12.31 -11.59
CA TYR A 200 -8.70 -11.28 -11.11
C TYR A 200 -7.71 -11.85 -10.09
N ASN A 201 -6.65 -11.10 -9.82
CA ASN A 201 -5.50 -11.58 -9.05
C ASN A 201 -5.17 -10.67 -7.86
N TYR A 202 -6.14 -10.50 -6.97
CA TYR A 202 -5.94 -9.75 -5.73
C TYR A 202 -4.83 -10.37 -4.88
N MET A 203 -3.98 -9.49 -4.34
CA MET A 203 -2.79 -9.84 -3.55
C MET A 203 -1.80 -10.78 -4.25
N PHE A 204 -1.89 -10.94 -5.58
CA PHE A 204 -1.05 -11.82 -6.37
C PHE A 204 -1.12 -13.30 -5.95
N LEU A 205 -2.28 -13.76 -5.46
CA LEU A 205 -2.45 -15.12 -4.92
C LEU A 205 -2.65 -16.19 -6.01
N MET A 206 -3.04 -15.82 -7.22
CA MET A 206 -3.30 -16.77 -8.32
C MET A 206 -2.12 -16.90 -9.28
N ARG A 207 -1.41 -15.79 -9.53
CA ARG A 207 -0.27 -15.71 -10.47
C ARG A 207 0.65 -14.54 -10.12
N GLY A 208 1.86 -14.49 -10.70
CA GLY A 208 2.85 -13.47 -10.39
C GLY A 208 2.73 -12.16 -11.20
N ASP A 209 2.05 -12.16 -12.35
CA ASP A 209 1.72 -10.97 -13.17
C ASP A 209 2.90 -10.01 -13.43
N GLY A 210 4.10 -10.52 -13.75
CA GLY A 210 5.25 -9.69 -14.08
C GLY A 210 5.92 -9.04 -12.86
N THR A 211 5.51 -9.41 -11.65
CA THR A 211 6.09 -8.93 -10.39
C THR A 211 7.17 -9.88 -9.89
N PRO A 212 7.94 -9.52 -8.83
CA PRO A 212 8.88 -10.46 -8.21
C PRO A 212 8.25 -11.78 -7.73
N TYR A 213 6.92 -11.87 -7.61
CA TYR A 213 6.23 -13.12 -7.32
C TYR A 213 6.33 -14.17 -8.45
N ASP A 214 6.69 -13.78 -9.69
CA ASP A 214 6.96 -14.73 -10.78
C ASP A 214 8.09 -15.70 -10.43
N ILE A 215 9.07 -15.27 -9.63
CA ILE A 215 10.15 -16.15 -9.15
C ILE A 215 9.55 -17.30 -8.34
N LEU A 216 8.64 -16.99 -7.42
CA LEU A 216 7.96 -17.98 -6.60
C LEU A 216 7.02 -18.84 -7.45
N TYR A 217 6.24 -18.23 -8.35
CA TYR A 217 5.32 -18.92 -9.25
C TYR A 217 6.04 -19.98 -10.09
N ASN A 218 7.18 -19.61 -10.70
CA ASN A 218 8.00 -20.50 -11.49
C ASN A 218 8.68 -21.59 -10.64
N LEU A 219 9.14 -21.25 -9.43
CA LEU A 219 9.78 -22.21 -8.52
C LEU A 219 8.85 -23.37 -8.12
N VAL A 220 7.56 -23.08 -7.92
CA VAL A 220 6.54 -24.09 -7.55
C VAL A 220 5.74 -24.60 -8.76
N GLY A 221 6.15 -24.23 -9.98
CA GLY A 221 5.50 -24.66 -11.22
C GLY A 221 4.03 -24.22 -11.34
N GLY A 222 3.66 -23.07 -10.78
CA GLY A 222 2.29 -22.56 -10.80
C GLY A 222 1.29 -23.40 -10.01
N ASN A 223 1.74 -24.22 -9.05
CA ASN A 223 0.87 -25.06 -8.26
C ASN A 223 -0.20 -24.22 -7.52
N PRO A 224 -1.51 -24.53 -7.67
CA PRO A 224 -2.61 -23.68 -7.21
C PRO A 224 -2.77 -23.62 -5.68
N VAL A 225 -2.03 -24.44 -4.94
CA VAL A 225 -2.01 -24.47 -3.47
C VAL A 225 -0.68 -23.95 -2.94
N LEU A 226 0.45 -24.44 -3.45
CA LEU A 226 1.78 -24.06 -2.96
C LEU A 226 2.10 -22.59 -3.26
N TYR A 227 1.68 -22.07 -4.41
CA TYR A 227 1.92 -20.68 -4.79
C TYR A 227 1.25 -19.67 -3.84
N PRO A 228 -0.09 -19.68 -3.64
CA PRO A 228 -0.73 -18.74 -2.72
C PRO A 228 -0.23 -18.90 -1.28
N LEU A 229 0.04 -20.13 -0.82
CA LEU A 229 0.65 -20.36 0.49
C LEU A 229 2.04 -19.71 0.59
N GLY A 230 2.86 -19.84 -0.45
CA GLY A 230 4.17 -19.19 -0.52
C GLY A 230 4.06 -17.66 -0.45
N VAL A 231 3.12 -17.05 -1.18
CA VAL A 231 2.87 -15.59 -1.13
C VAL A 231 2.46 -15.15 0.27
N VAL A 232 1.55 -15.88 0.93
CA VAL A 232 1.15 -15.62 2.31
C VAL A 232 2.35 -15.72 3.27
N VAL A 233 3.17 -16.75 3.13
CA VAL A 233 4.38 -16.94 3.94
C VAL A 233 5.35 -15.77 3.75
N LEU A 234 5.53 -15.26 2.52
CA LEU A 234 6.37 -14.08 2.28
C LEU A 234 5.86 -12.84 3.04
N PHE A 235 4.55 -12.60 3.06
CA PHE A 235 3.99 -11.50 3.86
C PHE A 235 4.18 -11.70 5.37
N LEU A 236 4.05 -12.93 5.87
CA LEU A 236 4.29 -13.23 7.29
C LEU A 236 5.78 -13.05 7.65
N ILE A 237 6.69 -13.50 6.79
CA ILE A 237 8.14 -13.28 6.94
C ILE A 237 8.43 -11.78 6.96
N TYR A 238 7.82 -11.01 6.05
CA TYR A 238 7.99 -9.56 6.02
C TYR A 238 7.61 -8.91 7.36
N ILE A 239 6.47 -9.31 7.94
CA ILE A 239 6.05 -8.81 9.26
C ILE A 239 7.11 -9.13 10.32
N VAL A 240 7.57 -10.38 10.39
CA VAL A 240 8.57 -10.83 11.38
C VAL A 240 9.88 -10.08 11.22
N VAL A 241 10.40 -9.96 9.99
CA VAL A 241 11.64 -9.26 9.68
C VAL A 241 11.52 -7.78 10.07
N PHE A 242 10.42 -7.12 9.73
CA PHE A 242 10.21 -5.71 10.06
C PHE A 242 10.21 -5.47 11.58
N TYR A 243 9.49 -6.29 12.35
CA TYR A 243 9.52 -6.22 13.81
C TYR A 243 10.93 -6.48 14.36
N HIS A 244 11.67 -7.45 13.82
CA HIS A 244 13.05 -7.72 14.23
C HIS A 244 13.98 -6.53 13.99
N VAL A 245 13.94 -5.94 12.78
CA VAL A 245 14.73 -4.75 12.43
C VAL A 245 14.36 -3.58 13.35
N TYR A 246 13.07 -3.34 13.57
CA TYR A 246 12.60 -2.28 14.46
C TYR A 246 13.14 -2.42 15.89
N PHE A 247 13.07 -3.63 16.47
CA PHE A 247 13.61 -3.88 17.81
C PHE A 247 15.12 -3.78 17.86
N ALA A 248 15.84 -4.22 16.83
CA ALA A 248 17.30 -4.12 16.77
C ALA A 248 17.76 -2.65 16.76
N VAL A 249 17.12 -1.80 15.96
CA VAL A 249 17.41 -0.36 15.88
C VAL A 249 17.06 0.34 17.19
N THR A 250 15.90 0.05 17.76
CA THR A 250 15.46 0.69 19.01
C THR A 250 16.33 0.30 20.21
N ARG A 251 16.79 -0.97 20.28
CA ARG A 251 17.72 -1.42 21.34
C ARG A 251 19.09 -0.73 21.28
N LYS A 252 19.62 -0.48 20.08
CA LYS A 252 20.91 0.24 19.93
C LYS A 252 20.83 1.67 20.48
N LYS A 253 19.76 2.40 20.16
CA LYS A 253 19.55 3.76 20.68
C LYS A 253 19.50 3.85 22.20
N VAL A 254 18.94 2.84 22.87
CA VAL A 254 18.92 2.79 24.34
C VAL A 254 20.31 2.57 24.92
N LYS A 255 21.16 1.74 24.27
CA LYS A 255 22.53 1.49 24.71
C LYS A 255 23.49 2.66 24.47
N GLU A 256 23.24 3.48 23.44
CA GLU A 256 24.07 4.67 23.13
C GLU A 256 23.76 5.87 24.03
N HIS A 257 22.63 5.85 24.75
CA HIS A 257 22.19 6.93 25.64
C HIS A 257 22.15 6.53 27.13
N ALA A 258 22.63 5.32 27.47
CA ALA A 258 22.79 4.82 28.84
C ALA A 258 24.27 4.83 29.22
#